data_AF-A0A7J2M6T5-F1
#
_entry.id   AF-A0A7J2M6T5-F1
#
_cell.length_a   1.000
_cell.length_b   1.000
_cell.length_c   1.000
_cell.angle_alpha   90.00
_cell.angle_beta   90.00
_cell.angle_gamma   90.00
#
_symmetry.space_group_name_H-M   'P 1'
#
loop_
_entity.id
_entity.type
_entity.pdbx_description
1 polymer ?
#
loop_
_entity_poly.entity_id
_entity_poly.type
_entity_poly.pdbx_seq_one_letter_code
_entity_poly.pdbx_strand_id
1 'polypeptide(L)' 'MADEQKLREKIEDLNEMRALVKRDLEKLEEKKHSLKPEKYERLKGKYERRIDKIRHKIKQLEDQLHHH' A
#
# COMPACT_ATOMS: atom_id res chain seq x y z
N MET A 1 -1.43 26.86 -0.01
CA MET A 1 -2.58 26.48 0.84
C MET A 1 -3.42 25.37 0.19
N ALA A 2 -4.14 25.62 -0.91
CA ALA A 2 -5.03 24.60 -1.51
C ALA A 2 -4.30 23.36 -2.07
N ASP A 3 -3.13 23.53 -2.69
CA ASP A 3 -2.43 22.41 -3.32
C ASP A 3 -1.68 21.52 -2.32
N GLU A 4 -1.19 22.11 -1.22
CA GLU A 4 -0.61 21.36 -0.11
C GLU A 4 -1.67 20.50 0.60
N GLN A 5 -2.87 21.05 0.81
CA GLN A 5 -3.98 20.30 1.41
C GLN A 5 -4.40 19.12 0.53
N LYS A 6 -4.51 19.33 -0.80
CA LYS A 6 -4.79 18.24 -1.76
C LYS A 6 -3.70 17.16 -1.74
N LEU A 7 -2.43 17.53 -1.59
CA LEU A 7 -1.34 16.57 -1.47
C LEU A 7 -1.46 15.76 -0.17
N ARG A 8 -1.78 16.40 0.96
CA ARG A 8 -2.01 15.73 2.25
C ARG A 8 -3.20 14.76 2.19
N GLU A 9 -4.33 15.17 1.63
CA GLU A 9 -5.51 14.31 1.43
C GLU A 9 -5.15 13.08 0.57
N LYS A 10 -4.38 13.29 -0.52
CA LYS A 10 -3.94 12.18 -1.37
C LYS A 10 -2.97 11.22 -0.66
N ILE A 11 -2.11 11.73 0.22
CA ILE A 11 -1.24 10.90 1.06
C ILE A 11 -2.08 10.07 2.05
N GLU A 12 -3.12 10.66 2.62
CA GLU A 12 -4.05 9.99 3.53
C GLU A 12 -4.81 8.86 2.82
N ASP A 13 -5.41 9.13 1.65
CA ASP A 13 -6.06 8.13 0.80
C ASP A 13 -5.12 6.94 0.49
N LEU A 14 -3.87 7.24 0.13
CA LEU A 14 -2.86 6.22 -0.15
C LEU A 14 -2.49 5.42 1.10
N ASN A 15 -2.43 6.06 2.28
CA ASN A 15 -2.19 5.37 3.55
C ASN A 15 -3.36 4.44 3.91
N GLU A 16 -4.61 4.86 3.69
CA GLU A 16 -5.78 4.01 3.86
C GLU A 16 -5.74 2.81 2.91
N MET A 17 -5.47 3.05 1.62
CA MET A 17 -5.30 1.96 0.65
C MET A 17 -4.19 1.00 1.07
N ARG A 18 -3.07 1.50 1.59
CA ARG A 18 -1.98 0.66 2.10
C ARG A 18 -2.44 -0.20 3.26
N ALA A 19 -3.23 0.35 4.19
CA ALA A 19 -3.77 -0.38 5.32
C ALA A 19 -4.74 -1.49 4.88
N LEU A 20 -5.60 -1.21 3.90
CA LEU A 20 -6.50 -2.22 3.31
C LEU A 20 -5.73 -3.37 2.69
N VAL A 21 -4.69 -3.07 1.90
CA VAL A 21 -3.85 -4.10 1.27
C VAL A 21 -3.10 -4.94 2.31
N LYS A 22 -2.67 -4.33 3.43
CA LYS A 22 -2.08 -5.06 4.55
C LYS A 22 -3.08 -6.01 5.21
N ARG A 23 -4.33 -5.57 5.45
CA ARG A 23 -5.39 -6.45 5.97
C ARG A 23 -5.70 -7.61 5.02
N ASP A 24 -5.67 -7.37 3.71
CA ASP A 24 -5.84 -8.45 2.73
C ASP A 24 -4.68 -9.46 2.78
N LEU A 25 -3.46 -8.98 3.03
CA LEU A 25 -2.29 -9.84 3.21
C LEU A 25 -2.39 -10.65 4.51
N GLU A 26 -2.81 -10.06 5.62
CA GLU A 26 -3.07 -10.76 6.88
C GLU A 26 -4.10 -11.89 6.69
N LYS A 27 -5.22 -11.60 6.01
CA LYS A 27 -6.22 -12.62 5.65
C LYS A 27 -5.67 -13.72 4.74
N LEU A 28 -4.72 -13.39 3.86
CA LEU A 28 -4.05 -14.38 3.03
C LEU A 28 -3.15 -15.30 3.89
N GLU A 29 -2.46 -14.73 4.88
CA GLU A 29 -1.61 -15.47 5.82
C GLU A 29 -2.43 -16.43 6.69
N GLU A 30 -3.58 -15.99 7.20
CA GLU A 30 -4.52 -16.85 7.94
C GLU A 30 -4.95 -18.08 7.13
N LYS A 31 -5.11 -17.93 5.81
CA LYS A 31 -5.55 -18.99 4.89
C LYS A 31 -4.40 -19.69 4.18
N LYS A 32 -3.14 -19.44 4.57
CA LYS A 32 -1.94 -20.00 3.92
C LYS A 32 -2.00 -21.52 3.82
N HIS A 33 -2.43 -22.20 4.88
CA HIS A 33 -2.51 -23.66 4.94
C HIS A 33 -3.60 -24.24 4.03
N SER A 34 -4.61 -23.44 3.65
CA SER A 34 -5.68 -23.84 2.75
C SER A 34 -5.35 -23.61 1.27
N LEU A 35 -4.17 -23.05 0.97
CA LEU A 35 -3.73 -22.72 -0.39
C LEU A 35 -2.54 -23.60 -0.78
N LYS A 36 -2.42 -23.89 -2.09
CA LYS A 36 -1.18 -24.44 -2.63
C LYS A 36 -0.02 -23.45 -2.37
N PRO A 37 1.17 -23.90 -1.97
CA PRO A 37 2.31 -23.02 -1.67
C PRO A 37 2.61 -22.02 -2.79
N GLU A 38 2.64 -22.47 -4.04
CA GLU A 38 2.87 -21.61 -5.22
C GLU A 38 1.81 -20.51 -5.37
N LYS A 39 0.54 -20.83 -5.10
CA LYS A 39 -0.57 -19.87 -5.17
C LYS A 39 -0.45 -18.84 -4.05
N TYR A 40 -0.09 -19.27 -2.84
CA TYR A 40 0.15 -18.39 -1.72
C TYR A 40 1.29 -17.41 -2.02
N GLU A 41 2.45 -17.91 -2.43
CA GLU A 41 3.62 -17.07 -2.76
C GLU A 41 3.32 -16.06 -3.87
N ARG A 42 2.59 -16.49 -4.92
CA ARG A 42 2.19 -15.58 -6.01
C ARG A 42 1.27 -14.46 -5.52
N LEU A 43 0.31 -14.77 -4.65
CA LEU A 43 -0.62 -13.79 -4.09
C LEU A 43 0.09 -12.86 -3.12
N LYS A 44 0.91 -13.40 -2.22
CA LYS A 44 1.75 -12.65 -1.28
C LYS A 44 2.61 -11.62 -2.02
N GLY A 45 3.38 -12.06 -3.02
CA GLY A 45 4.20 -11.17 -3.83
C GLY A 45 3.39 -10.15 -4.65
N LYS A 46 2.12 -10.41 -4.98
CA LYS A 46 1.24 -9.40 -5.59
C LYS A 46 0.86 -8.30 -4.59
N TYR A 47 0.50 -8.68 -3.37
CA TYR A 47 0.16 -7.73 -2.31
C TYR A 47 1.37 -6.90 -1.86
N GLU A 48 2.53 -7.54 -1.66
CA GLU A 48 3.79 -6.85 -1.31
C GLU A 48 4.18 -5.81 -2.37
N ARG A 49 4.20 -6.19 -3.65
CA ARG A 49 4.47 -5.24 -4.74
C ARG A 49 3.46 -4.08 -4.78
N ARG A 50 2.20 -4.31 -4.41
CA ARG A 50 1.20 -3.25 -4.35
C ARG A 50 1.47 -2.30 -3.18
N ILE A 51 1.84 -2.83 -2.01
CA ILE A 51 2.26 -2.03 -0.85
C ILE A 51 3.47 -1.17 -1.21
N ASP A 52 4.48 -1.74 -1.87
CA ASP A 52 5.69 -1.00 -2.24
C ASP A 52 5.41 0.12 -3.23
N LYS A 53 4.54 -0.12 -4.23
CA LYS A 53 4.09 0.94 -5.15
C LYS A 53 3.40 2.09 -4.41
N ILE A 54 2.53 1.77 -3.44
CA ILE A 54 1.84 2.78 -2.63
C ILE A 54 2.85 3.55 -1.77
N ARG A 55 3.80 2.86 -1.11
CA ARG A 55 4.87 3.49 -0.32
C ARG A 55 5.72 4.43 -1.15
N HIS A 56 6.12 4.02 -2.34
CA HIS A 56 6.88 4.87 -3.26
C HIS A 56 6.08 6.11 -3.66
N LYS A 57 4.76 5.96 -3.91
CA LYS A 57 3.91 7.09 -4.26
C LYS A 57 3.72 8.07 -3.10
N ILE A 58 3.53 7.58 -1.89
CA ILE A 58 3.46 8.40 -0.68
C ILE A 58 4.76 9.19 -0.54
N LYS A 59 5.92 8.53 -0.63
CA LYS A 59 7.22 9.20 -0.53
C LYS A 59 7.38 10.31 -1.58
N GLN A 60 7.01 10.07 -2.83
CA GLN A 60 7.04 11.12 -3.86
C GLN A 60 6.17 12.33 -3.52
N LEU A 61 4.99 12.11 -2.94
CA LEU A 61 4.08 13.19 -2.55
C LEU A 61 4.60 13.93 -1.31
N GLU A 62 5.20 13.21 -0.35
CA GLU A 62 5.88 13.80 0.81
C GLU A 62 7.08 14.65 0.36
N ASP A 63 7.93 14.13 -0.52
CA ASP A 63 9.05 14.89 -1.10
C ASP A 63 8.56 16.17 -1.81
N GLN A 64 7.44 16.09 -2.53
CA GLN A 64 6.80 17.25 -3.17
C GLN A 64 6.25 18.26 -2.15
N LEU A 65 5.74 17.79 -1.01
CA LEU A 65 5.21 18.63 0.06
C LEU A 65 6.32 19.37 0.81
N HIS A 66 7.48 18.72 0.99
CA HIS A 66 8.62 19.25 1.73
C HIS A 66 9.55 20.15 0.90
N HIS A 67 9.49 20.08 -0.43
CA HIS A 67 10.27 20.92 -1.34
C HIS A 67 9.54 22.20 -1.81
N HIS A 68 8.34 22.46 -1.30
CA HIS A 68 7.52 23.64 -1.59
C HIS A 68 7.49 24.62 -0.43
#